data_AF-A0A2M8Q618-F1
#
_entry.id   AF-A0A2M8Q618-F1
#
_cell.length_a   1.000
_cell.length_b   1.000
_cell.length_c   1.000
_cell.angle_alpha   90.00
_cell.angle_beta   90.00
_cell.angle_gamma   90.00
#
_symmetry.space_group_name_H-M   'P 1'
#
loop_
_entity.id
_entity.type
_entity.pdbx_description
1 polymer ?
#
loop_
_entity_poly.entity_id
_entity_poly.type
_entity_poly.pdbx_seq_one_letter_code
_entity_poly.pdbx_strand_id
1 'polypeptide(L)'
;YLLTLLMQTDAEIVKISPTWKPQAQNAMRRLERVLQRNRLTATLWTRESGYIYRVGRARILFLSGAPEANIVGATAHTLLEVDEAQDVSTAKYDKDIA
;
A
#
# COMPACT_ATOMS: atom_id res chain seq x y z
N TYR A 1 -5.99 -5.22 9.74
CA TYR A 1 -6.44 -4.56 10.99
C TYR A 1 -6.69 -3.08 10.75
N LEU A 2 -5.66 -2.27 10.43
CA LEU A 2 -5.80 -0.80 10.26
C LEU A 2 -6.89 -0.40 9.26
N LEU A 3 -6.97 -1.05 8.10
CA LEU A 3 -8.04 -0.79 7.11
C LEU A 3 -9.45 -0.96 7.69
N THR A 4 -9.65 -1.94 8.57
CA THR A 4 -10.95 -2.18 9.23
C THR A 4 -11.21 -1.13 10.31
N LEU A 5 -10.19 -0.80 11.12
CA LEU A 5 -10.31 0.22 12.17
C LEU A 5 -10.62 1.60 11.59
N LEU A 6 -10.00 1.94 10.47
CA LEU A 6 -10.08 3.25 9.83
C LEU A 6 -11.13 3.30 8.71
N MET A 7 -11.92 2.24 8.50
CA MET A 7 -12.84 2.12 7.35
C MET A 7 -13.89 3.24 7.28
N GLN A 8 -14.12 3.95 8.39
CA GLN A 8 -15.03 5.10 8.48
C GLN A 8 -14.29 6.44 8.37
N THR A 9 -13.07 6.48 7.86
CA THR A 9 -12.26 7.71 7.68
C THR A 9 -11.61 7.68 6.30
N ASP A 10 -11.24 8.84 5.77
CA ASP A 10 -10.53 8.96 4.49
C ASP A 10 -9.03 8.65 4.65
N ALA A 11 -8.72 7.58 5.40
CA ALA A 11 -7.36 7.17 5.68
C ALA A 11 -6.65 6.64 4.44
N GLU A 12 -5.42 7.10 4.20
CA GLU A 12 -4.55 6.62 3.13
C GLU A 12 -3.25 6.08 3.70
N ILE A 13 -3.06 4.78 3.49
CA ILE A 13 -1.84 4.06 3.82
C ILE A 13 -1.06 3.85 2.52
N VAL A 14 0.20 4.25 2.50
CA VAL A 14 1.10 3.98 1.36
C VAL A 14 2.14 2.97 1.82
N LYS A 15 2.23 1.86 1.09
CA LYS A 15 3.21 0.81 1.32
C LYS A 15 4.14 0.72 0.13
N ILE A 16 5.43 0.91 0.39
CA ILE A 16 6.49 0.90 -0.62
C ILE A 16 7.30 -0.38 -0.43
N SER A 17 7.38 -1.18 -1.49
CA SER A 17 8.30 -2.32 -1.54
C SER A 17 9.48 -1.99 -2.46
N PRO A 18 10.70 -2.51 -2.21
CA PRO A 18 11.87 -2.22 -3.04
C PRO A 18 11.66 -2.48 -4.54
N THR A 19 10.91 -3.53 -4.89
CA THR A 19 10.56 -3.84 -6.29
C THR A 19 9.07 -4.09 -6.50
N TRP A 20 8.55 -3.72 -7.68
CA TRP A 20 7.17 -4.03 -8.08
C TRP A 20 6.91 -5.53 -8.17
N LYS A 21 7.77 -6.22 -8.92
CA LYS A 21 7.81 -7.69 -9.00
C LYS A 21 9.13 -8.17 -8.41
N PRO A 22 9.11 -9.19 -7.53
CA PRO A 22 7.94 -9.89 -7.00
C PRO A 22 7.32 -9.25 -5.74
N GLN A 23 7.98 -8.26 -5.11
CA GLN A 23 7.74 -7.92 -3.72
C GLN A 23 6.38 -7.21 -3.49
N ALA A 24 6.11 -6.10 -4.19
CA ALA A 24 4.82 -5.41 -4.07
C ALA A 24 3.64 -6.32 -4.48
N GLN A 25 3.80 -7.09 -5.55
CA GLN A 25 2.78 -8.07 -5.97
C GLN A 25 2.50 -9.15 -4.93
N ASN A 26 3.54 -9.66 -4.27
CA ASN A 26 3.36 -10.64 -3.20
C ASN A 26 2.67 -10.01 -1.99
N ALA A 27 3.01 -8.77 -1.64
CA ALA A 27 2.35 -8.05 -0.55
C ALA A 27 0.87 -7.81 -0.85
N MET A 28 0.51 -7.39 -2.07
CA MET A 28 -0.87 -7.24 -2.53
C MET A 28 -1.65 -8.57 -2.44
N ARG A 29 -1.10 -9.67 -2.97
CA ARG A 29 -1.73 -11.00 -2.88
C ARG A 29 -1.93 -11.46 -1.43
N ARG A 30 -0.99 -11.15 -0.53
CA ARG A 30 -1.13 -11.46 0.89
C ARG A 30 -2.28 -10.67 1.52
N LEU A 31 -2.36 -9.37 1.25
CA LEU A 31 -3.46 -8.54 1.75
C LEU A 31 -4.81 -9.04 1.23
N GLU A 32 -4.92 -9.29 -0.07
CA GLU A 32 -6.16 -9.75 -0.70
C GLU A 32 -6.67 -11.05 -0.06
N ARG A 33 -5.78 -12.02 0.19
CA ARG A 33 -6.13 -13.26 0.88
C ARG A 33 -6.66 -13.01 2.30
N VAL A 34 -6.07 -12.05 3.03
CA VAL A 34 -6.53 -11.68 4.38
C VAL A 34 -7.90 -11.03 4.33
N LEU A 35 -8.12 -10.12 3.37
CA LEU A 35 -9.40 -9.42 3.20
C LEU A 35 -10.55 -10.36 2.82
N GLN A 36 -10.29 -11.31 1.91
CA GLN A 36 -11.26 -12.31 1.47
C GLN A 36 -11.65 -13.30 2.57
N ARG A 37 -10.71 -13.67 3.45
CA ARG A 37 -10.97 -14.64 4.52
C ARG A 37 -11.60 -14.02 5.76
N ASN A 38 -11.47 -12.71 5.95
CA ASN A 38 -11.98 -12.03 7.14
C ASN A 38 -13.46 -11.66 6.94
N ARG A 39 -14.34 -12.18 7.81
CA ARG A 39 -15.80 -11.99 7.74
C ARG A 39 -16.25 -10.53 7.76
N LEU A 40 -15.48 -9.63 8.39
CA LEU A 40 -15.80 -8.21 8.47
C LEU A 40 -15.47 -7.48 7.17
N THR A 41 -14.41 -7.89 6.49
CA THR A 41 -13.94 -7.19 5.28
C THR A 41 -14.39 -7.85 4.00
N ALA A 42 -14.68 -9.17 4.00
CA ALA A 42 -14.90 -9.99 2.81
C ALA A 42 -15.92 -9.44 1.82
N THR A 43 -16.97 -8.77 2.31
CA THR A 43 -18.03 -8.15 1.49
C THR A 43 -17.87 -6.64 1.31
N LEU A 44 -16.89 -6.01 1.98
CA LEU A 44 -16.69 -4.57 2.01
C LEU A 44 -15.45 -4.11 1.22
N TRP A 45 -14.50 -5.01 0.99
CA TRP A 45 -13.26 -4.64 0.33
C TRP A 45 -13.42 -4.59 -1.19
N THR A 46 -12.74 -3.64 -1.83
CA THR A 46 -12.67 -3.53 -3.28
C THR A 46 -11.24 -3.27 -3.73
N ARG A 47 -10.92 -3.71 -4.95
CA ARG A 47 -9.66 -3.38 -5.62
C ARG A 47 -9.87 -2.22 -6.58
N GLU A 48 -8.98 -1.23 -6.54
CA GLU A 48 -9.01 -0.04 -7.37
C GLU A 48 -7.69 0.07 -8.14
N SER A 49 -7.74 0.37 -9.43
CA SER A 49 -6.57 0.59 -10.30
C SER A 49 -5.49 -0.51 -10.28
N GLY A 50 -5.79 -1.70 -9.75
CA GLY A 50 -4.87 -2.84 -9.65
C GLY A 50 -3.88 -2.80 -8.47
N TYR A 51 -3.58 -1.63 -7.91
CA TYR A 51 -2.58 -1.45 -6.83
C TYR A 51 -3.11 -0.78 -5.57
N ILE A 52 -4.39 -0.44 -5.56
CA ILE A 52 -5.09 0.17 -4.43
C ILE A 52 -6.12 -0.84 -3.91
N TYR A 53 -6.20 -0.98 -2.59
CA TYR A 53 -7.21 -1.78 -1.93
C TYR A 53 -7.97 -0.89 -0.95
N ARG A 54 -9.29 -0.91 -1.03
CA ARG A 54 -10.18 -0.09 -0.21
C ARG A 54 -11.03 -0.97 0.69
N VAL A 55 -11.27 -0.53 1.92
CA VAL A 55 -12.27 -1.07 2.86
C VAL A 55 -13.05 0.11 3.42
N GLY A 56 -14.33 0.25 3.05
CA GLY A 56 -15.10 1.45 3.36
C GLY A 56 -14.48 2.69 2.69
N ARG A 57 -14.02 3.66 3.49
CA ARG A 57 -13.32 4.88 3.06
C ARG A 57 -11.79 4.78 3.14
N ALA A 58 -11.27 3.82 3.90
CA ALA A 58 -9.83 3.63 4.07
C ALA A 58 -9.20 2.94 2.86
N ARG A 59 -8.04 3.43 2.42
CA ARG A 59 -7.27 2.92 1.29
C ARG A 59 -5.87 2.51 1.71
N ILE A 60 -5.36 1.49 1.05
CA ILE A 60 -3.93 1.18 1.02
C ILE A 60 -3.45 1.12 -0.43
N LEU A 61 -2.34 1.81 -0.71
CA LEU A 61 -1.68 1.87 -2.00
C LEU A 61 -0.38 1.09 -1.92
N PHE A 62 -0.11 0.28 -2.94
CA PHE A 62 1.16 -0.44 -3.08
C PHE A 62 1.98 0.19 -4.19
N LEU A 63 3.20 0.61 -3.87
CA LEU A 63 4.13 1.28 -4.78
C LEU A 63 5.50 0.61 -4.76
N SER A 64 6.32 0.92 -5.76
CA SER A 64 7.67 0.38 -5.92
C SER A 64 8.71 1.45 -5.62
N GLY A 65 9.64 1.14 -4.72
CA GLY A 65 10.85 1.92 -4.42
C GLY A 65 11.98 1.73 -5.44
N ALA A 66 11.74 1.01 -6.53
CA ALA A 66 12.74 0.80 -7.58
C ALA A 66 13.18 2.16 -8.19
N PRO A 67 14.45 2.30 -8.59
CA PRO A 67 15.00 3.56 -9.11
C PRO A 67 14.15 4.19 -10.22
N GLU A 68 13.67 3.37 -11.15
CA GLU A 68 12.89 3.75 -12.32
C GLU A 68 11.39 3.98 -12.08
N ALA A 69 10.87 3.62 -10.90
CA ALA A 69 9.45 3.81 -10.58
C ALA A 69 9.15 5.27 -10.26
N ASN A 70 7.99 5.81 -10.64
CA ASN A 70 7.59 7.16 -10.23
C ASN A 70 6.60 7.07 -9.06
N ILE A 71 6.96 7.64 -7.90
CA ILE A 71 6.14 7.64 -6.67
C ILE A 71 5.50 9.03 -6.43
N VAL A 72 5.97 10.04 -7.17
CA VAL A 72 5.55 11.44 -7.05
C VAL A 72 4.03 11.56 -7.22
N GLY A 73 3.35 12.00 -6.16
CA GLY A 73 1.90 12.25 -6.13
C GLY A 73 1.09 11.31 -5.22
N ALA A 74 1.69 10.26 -4.67
CA ALA A 74 1.06 9.44 -3.64
C ALA A 74 1.27 10.06 -2.25
N THR A 75 0.52 11.11 -1.91
CA THR A 75 0.59 11.72 -0.58
C THR A 75 -0.01 10.77 0.46
N ALA A 76 0.83 10.11 1.24
CA ALA A 76 0.38 9.28 2.36
C ALA A 76 -0.20 10.17 3.47
N HIS A 77 -1.53 10.21 3.61
CA HIS A 77 -2.16 11.09 4.60
C HIS A 77 -2.25 10.47 6.01
N THR A 78 -2.10 9.14 6.15
CA THR A 78 -2.26 8.44 7.43
C THR A 78 -1.05 7.61 7.84
N LEU A 79 -0.47 6.84 6.92
CA LEU A 79 0.70 6.00 7.22
C LEU A 79 1.54 5.81 5.97
N LEU A 80 2.85 6.02 6.10
CA LEU A 80 3.84 5.63 5.11
C LEU A 80 4.65 4.46 5.68
N GLU A 81 4.66 3.34 4.97
CA GLU A 81 5.42 2.13 5.31
C GLU A 81 6.40 1.82 4.17
N VAL A 82 7.68 1.68 4.49
CA VAL A 82 8.71 1.21 3.55
C VAL A 82 9.20 -0.15 4.00
N ASP A 83 8.89 -1.19 3.21
CA ASP A 83 9.38 -2.55 3.44
C ASP A 83 10.84 -2.68 3.05
N GLU A 84 11.61 -3.50 3.77
CA GLU A 84 13.01 -3.79 3.47
C GLU A 84 13.78 -2.49 3.13
N ALA A 85 13.65 -1.47 3.98
CA ALA A 85 14.09 -0.11 3.66
C ALA A 85 15.59 -0.03 3.31
N GLN A 86 16.40 -0.97 3.80
CA GLN A 86 17.80 -1.11 3.42
C GLN A 86 18.03 -1.39 1.92
N ASP A 87 17.01 -1.92 1.22
CA ASP A 87 17.04 -2.23 -0.21
C ASP A 87 16.49 -1.08 -1.08
N VAL A 88 16.05 0.04 -0.47
CA VAL A 88 15.66 1.27 -1.15
C VAL A 88 16.79 2.29 -1.02
N SER A 89 17.21 2.91 -2.13
CA SER A 89 18.30 3.88 -2.07
C SER A 89 17.88 5.15 -1.32
N THR A 90 18.82 5.76 -0.58
CA THR A 90 18.57 7.01 0.13
C THR A 90 18.15 8.13 -0.82
N ALA A 91 18.81 8.24 -1.98
CA ALA A 91 18.44 9.20 -3.01
C ALA A 91 17.01 9.02 -3.55
N LYS A 92 16.52 7.77 -3.60
CA LYS A 92 15.13 7.49 -3.97
C LYS A 92 14.18 7.94 -2.87
N TYR A 93 14.53 7.61 -1.63
CA TYR A 93 13.76 7.96 -0.45
C TYR A 93 13.58 9.48 -0.33
N ASP A 94 14.68 10.23 -0.37
CA ASP A 94 14.71 11.68 -0.17
C ASP A 94 14.03 12.48 -1.30
N LYS A 95 13.88 11.88 -2.48
CA LYS A 95 13.32 12.58 -3.66
C LYS A 95 11.86 12.26 -3.90
N ASP A 96 11.51 10.98 -3.78
CA ASP A 96 10.23 10.47 -4.28
C ASP A 96 9.32 9.94 -3.15
N ILE A 97 9.82 9.80 -1.92
CA ILE A 97 9.10 9.15 -0.82
C ILE A 97 8.87 10.11 0.37
N ALA A 98 9.90 10.84 0.83
CA ALA A 98 9.89 11.67 2.04
C ALA A 98 10.28 13.13 1.78
#